data_AF-A0A225DCC7-F1
#
_entry.id   AF-A0A225DCC7-F1
#
_cell.length_a   1.000
_cell.length_b   1.000
_cell.length_c   1.000
_cell.angle_alpha   90.00
_cell.angle_beta   90.00
_cell.angle_gamma   90.00
#
_symmetry.space_group_name_H-M   'P 1'
#
loop_
_entity.id
_entity.type
_entity.pdbx_description
1 polymer ?
#
loop_
_entity_poly.entity_id
_entity_poly.type
_entity_poly.pdbx_seq_one_letter_code
_entity_poly.pdbx_strand_id
1 'polypeptide(L)' 'MYESRDFSVTPILADALQDAGCDNEDILNHLRGDGPHVRGCWALDLLLGKK' A
#
# COMPACT_ATOMS: atom_id res chain seq x y z
N MET A 1 2.60 -13.57 -2.44
CA MET A 1 2.04 -12.29 -1.94
C MET A 1 0.50 -12.27 -1.88
N TYR A 2 -0.13 -13.38 -1.50
CA TYR A 2 -1.53 -13.43 -1.05
C TYR A 2 -1.76 -14.43 0.11
N GLU A 3 -0.71 -15.17 0.51
CA GLU A 3 -0.82 -16.29 1.46
C GLU A 3 -0.47 -15.90 2.90
N SER A 4 0.20 -14.77 3.14
CA SER A 4 0.67 -14.41 4.48
C SER A 4 -0.21 -13.41 5.22
N ARG A 5 -1.09 -12.63 4.54
CA ARG A 5 -1.83 -11.49 5.17
C ARG A 5 -0.93 -10.57 6.04
N ASP A 6 0.37 -10.60 5.81
CA ASP A 6 1.34 -9.78 6.52
C ASP A 6 1.39 -8.42 5.83
N PHE A 7 0.57 -7.51 6.33
CA PHE A 7 0.64 -6.09 5.96
C PHE A 7 1.69 -5.34 6.78
N SER A 8 2.42 -6.05 7.63
CA SER A 8 3.58 -5.57 8.40
C SER A 8 4.69 -4.97 7.52
N VAL A 9 4.70 -5.29 6.21
CA VAL A 9 5.67 -4.77 5.23
C VAL A 9 5.14 -3.60 4.39
N THR A 10 3.94 -3.09 4.69
CA THR A 10 3.33 -1.94 3.98
C THR A 10 4.16 -0.64 4.03
N PRO A 11 4.90 -0.32 5.11
CA PRO A 11 5.76 0.86 5.11
C PRO A 11 6.90 0.76 4.08
N ILE A 12 7.47 -0.44 3.91
CA ILE A 12 8.52 -0.71 2.91
C ILE A 12 7.97 -0.57 1.49
N LEU A 13 6.71 -0.97 1.28
CA LEU A 13 6.03 -0.77 0.00
C LEU A 13 5.82 0.72 -0.30
N ALA A 14 5.49 1.53 0.71
CA ALA A 14 5.35 2.98 0.55
C ALA A 14 6.66 3.61 0.07
N ASP A 15 7.78 3.25 0.71
CA ASP A 15 9.10 3.78 0.35
C ASP A 15 9.50 3.35 -1.07
N ALA A 16 9.27 2.07 -1.42
CA ALA A 16 9.53 1.58 -2.77
C ALA A 16 8.67 2.28 -3.85
N LEU A 17 7.42 2.65 -3.53
CA LEU A 17 6.56 3.41 -4.43
C LEU A 17 7.05 4.85 -4.58
N GLN A 18 7.47 5.49 -3.49
CA GLN A 18 8.04 6.84 -3.54
C GLN A 18 9.33 6.87 -4.39
N ASP A 19 10.21 5.89 -4.21
CA ASP A 19 11.43 5.73 -5.03
C ASP A 19 11.12 5.47 -6.51
N ALA A 20 10.00 4.81 -6.81
CA ALA A 20 9.52 4.59 -8.16
C ALA A 20 8.86 5.85 -8.79
N GLY A 21 8.78 6.96 -8.06
CA GLY A 21 8.17 8.22 -8.52
C GLY A 21 6.68 8.36 -8.23
N CYS A 22 6.14 7.60 -7.28
CA CYS A 22 4.77 7.79 -6.79
C CYS A 22 4.72 8.96 -5.80
N ASP A 23 4.18 10.10 -6.23
CA ASP A 23 4.01 11.30 -5.38
C ASP A 23 2.60 11.41 -4.77
N ASN A 24 1.82 10.33 -4.76
CA ASN A 24 0.48 10.35 -4.19
C ASN A 24 0.54 10.25 -2.66
N GLU A 25 0.50 11.41 -1.98
CA GLU A 25 0.61 11.51 -0.53
C GLU A 25 -0.46 10.72 0.23
N ASP A 26 -1.69 10.63 -0.29
CA ASP A 26 -2.76 9.84 0.34
C ASP A 26 -2.41 8.35 0.38
N ILE A 27 -1.85 7.82 -0.71
CA ILE A 27 -1.43 6.41 -0.80
C ILE A 27 -0.21 6.16 0.08
N LEU A 28 0.81 7.04 0.03
CA LEU A 28 2.03 6.91 0.83
C LEU A 28 1.73 6.99 2.33
N ASN A 29 0.90 7.95 2.75
CA ASN A 29 0.49 8.09 4.14
C ASN A 29 -0.38 6.92 4.60
N HIS A 30 -1.24 6.38 3.74
CA HIS A 30 -2.03 5.20 4.07
C HIS A 30 -1.15 3.95 4.27
N LEU A 31 -0.15 3.74 3.41
CA LEU A 31 0.79 2.61 3.50
C LEU A 31 1.80 2.74 4.65
N ARG A 32 2.10 3.97 5.10
CA ARG A 32 2.95 4.24 6.27
C ARG A 32 2.17 4.28 7.59
N GLY A 33 0.86 4.47 7.53
CA GLY A 33 -0.01 4.53 8.69
C GLY A 33 -0.41 3.14 9.20
N ASP A 34 -0.73 3.05 10.49
CA ASP A 34 -1.23 1.82 11.14
C ASP A 34 -2.71 1.51 10.78
N GLY A 35 -3.17 2.01 9.63
CA GLY A 35 -4.53 1.80 9.16
C GLY A 35 -4.78 0.31 8.87
N PRO A 36 -6.01 -0.19 9.03
CA PRO A 36 -6.31 -1.58 8.75
C PRO A 36 -6.15 -1.88 7.24
N HIS A 37 -5.01 -2.43 6.86
CA HIS A 37 -4.80 -2.98 5.55
C HIS A 37 -5.53 -4.34 5.47
N VAL A 38 -6.67 -4.33 4.81
CA VAL A 38 -7.49 -5.53 4.58
C VAL A 38 -7.66 -5.78 3.09
N ARG A 39 -8.24 -6.94 2.74
CA ARG A 39 -8.66 -7.22 1.36
C ARG A 39 -9.73 -6.19 0.96
N GLY A 40 -9.49 -5.39 -0.07
CA GLY A 40 -10.30 -4.21 -0.40
C GLY A 40 -9.71 -2.88 0.10
N CYS A 41 -8.43 -2.88 0.53
CA CYS A 41 -7.69 -1.65 0.78
C CYS A 41 -7.64 -0.84 -0.51
N TRP A 42 -8.27 0.34 -0.49
CA TRP A 42 -8.38 1.22 -1.64
C TRP A 42 -7.01 1.55 -2.27
N ALA A 43 -5.96 1.72 -1.43
CA ALA A 43 -4.61 2.00 -1.90
C ALA A 43 -4.02 0.81 -2.69
N LEU A 44 -4.22 -0.42 -2.22
CA LEU A 44 -3.77 -1.63 -2.92
C LEU A 44 -4.60 -1.92 -4.18
N ASP A 45 -5.91 -1.66 -4.15
CA ASP A 45 -6.77 -1.85 -5.31
C ASP A 45 -6.41 -0.88 -6.45
N LEU A 46 -6.08 0.38 -6.10
CA LEU A 46 -5.54 1.36 -7.05
C LEU A 46 -4.20 0.90 -7.65
N LEU A 47 -3.27 0.41 -6.82
CA LEU A 47 -1.97 -0.06 -7.28
C LEU A 47 -2.06 -1.33 -8.13
N LEU A 48 -2.99 -2.22 -7.81
CA LEU A 48 -3.21 -3.46 -8.55
C LEU A 48 -4.14 -3.29 -9.78
N GLY A 49 -4.63 -2.07 -10.04
CA GLY A 49 -5.54 -1.78 -11.14
C GLY A 49 -6.87 -2.53 -11.05
N LYS A 50 -7.26 -2.97 -9.84
CA LYS A 50 -8.50 -3.70 -9.62
C LYS A 50 -9.61 -2.69 -9.38
N LYS A 51 -10.36 -2.40 -10.44
CA LYS A 51 -11.69 -1.79 -10.34
C LYS A 51 -12.76 -2.83 -10.10
#